data_AF-A0A926C3A5-F1
#
_entry.id   AF-A0A926C3A5-F1
#
_cell.length_a   1.000
_cell.length_b   1.000
_cell.length_c   1.000
_cell.angle_alpha   90.00
_cell.angle_beta   90.00
_cell.angle_gamma   90.00
#
_symmetry.space_group_name_H-M   'P 1'
#
loop_
_entity.id
_entity.type
_entity.pdbx_description
1 polymer ?
#
loop_
_entity_poly.entity_id
_entity_poly.type
_entity_poly.pdbx_seq_one_letter_code
_entity_poly.pdbx_strand_id
1 'polypeptide(L)'
;MFWNTRQPSPTKSTGHRLATGFFSVDAFQSTLPDSLHWTNVVFDEGQSGSVQTTDTLFRQRYRRGYFSYVLDSAKRTIAFKKFPNDTSFIVTLNYTQPDTNHLILRGKLRNDSVRIALSRQKRHFQLAERQFHWLSEANR
;
A
#
# COMPACT_ATOMS: atom_id res chain seq x y z
N MET A 1 0.73 44.03 14.88
CA MET A 1 1.43 42.82 15.38
C MET A 1 0.42 41.71 15.52
N PHE A 2 0.42 40.72 14.63
CA PHE A 2 -0.40 39.50 14.77
C PHE A 2 0.56 38.33 14.98
N TRP A 3 0.48 37.66 16.13
CA TRP A 3 1.29 36.49 16.43
C TRP A 3 0.63 35.25 15.82
N ASN A 4 1.38 34.57 14.96
CA ASN A 4 1.03 33.29 14.36
C ASN A 4 1.34 32.16 15.37
N THR A 5 0.32 31.57 15.99
CA THR A 5 0.49 30.35 16.79
C THR A 5 0.41 29.14 15.86
N ARG A 6 1.58 28.66 15.41
CA ARG A 6 1.66 27.30 14.84
C ARG A 6 1.34 26.32 15.96
N GLN A 7 0.15 25.72 15.92
CA GLN A 7 -0.11 24.54 16.74
C GLN A 7 0.89 23.45 16.35
N PRO A 8 1.62 22.85 17.31
CA PRO A 8 2.45 21.70 17.02
C PRO A 8 1.57 20.54 16.55
N SER A 9 1.99 19.88 15.47
CA SER A 9 1.36 18.69 14.92
C SER A 9 1.25 17.61 16.02
N PRO A 10 0.14 16.86 16.11
CA PRO A 10 0.00 15.82 17.12
C PRO A 10 1.16 14.82 17.01
N THR A 11 1.78 14.56 18.15
CA THR A 11 2.91 13.66 18.33
C THR A 11 2.58 12.27 17.75
N LYS A 12 3.50 11.76 16.93
CA LYS A 12 3.48 10.39 16.38
C LYS A 12 3.20 9.39 17.50
N SER A 13 2.05 8.73 17.45
CA SER A 13 1.75 7.57 18.29
C SER A 13 2.82 6.49 18.06
N THR A 14 3.51 6.07 19.10
CA THR A 14 4.48 4.95 19.14
C THR A 14 3.80 3.58 19.06
N GLY A 15 2.68 3.48 18.32
CA GLY A 15 2.12 2.21 17.93
C GLY A 15 2.97 1.59 16.81
N HIS A 16 3.19 0.28 16.86
CA HIS A 16 3.84 -0.44 15.76
C HIS A 16 3.12 -0.16 14.44
N ARG A 17 3.72 0.71 13.61
CA ARG A 17 3.22 1.11 12.31
C ARG A 17 3.82 0.19 11.24
N LEU A 18 2.99 -0.27 10.32
CA LEU A 18 3.47 -0.96 9.12
C LEU A 18 4.37 -0.02 8.30
N ALA A 19 5.43 -0.54 7.71
CA ALA A 19 6.23 0.21 6.75
C ALA A 19 5.37 0.60 5.53
N THR A 20 5.36 1.89 5.19
CA THR A 20 4.63 2.45 4.05
C THR A 20 5.50 2.52 2.80
N GLY A 21 4.98 2.90 1.64
CA GLY A 21 5.71 3.03 0.38
C GLY A 21 5.45 1.89 -0.60
N PHE A 22 6.35 1.76 -1.57
CA PHE A 22 6.23 0.83 -2.70
C PHE A 22 6.97 -0.47 -2.38
N PHE A 23 6.37 -1.60 -2.71
CA PHE A 23 6.91 -2.92 -2.49
C PHE A 23 6.84 -3.76 -3.76
N SER A 24 7.95 -4.42 -4.11
CA SER A 24 7.93 -5.58 -5.01
C SER A 24 7.40 -6.79 -4.27
N VAL A 25 6.88 -7.76 -5.03
CA VAL A 25 6.53 -9.08 -4.50
C VAL A 25 7.62 -10.02 -4.95
N ASP A 26 8.45 -10.48 -4.01
CA ASP A 26 9.60 -11.34 -4.32
C ASP A 26 9.17 -12.80 -4.45
N ALA A 27 8.11 -13.18 -3.71
CA ALA A 27 7.48 -14.49 -3.82
C ALA A 27 6.00 -14.42 -3.48
N PHE A 28 5.17 -15.04 -4.33
CA PHE A 28 3.75 -15.26 -4.08
C PHE A 28 3.49 -16.77 -4.12
N GLN A 29 3.38 -17.41 -2.96
CA GLN A 29 3.17 -18.84 -2.83
C GLN A 29 1.69 -19.11 -2.60
N SER A 30 1.04 -19.80 -3.54
CA SER A 30 -0.40 -20.02 -3.60
C SER A 30 -0.74 -21.03 -4.70
N THR A 31 -1.95 -21.57 -4.68
CA THR A 31 -2.55 -22.32 -5.79
C THR A 31 -3.49 -21.46 -6.66
N LEU A 32 -3.65 -20.18 -6.33
CA LEU A 32 -4.48 -19.25 -7.09
C LEU A 32 -3.91 -19.01 -8.49
N PRO A 33 -4.78 -18.73 -9.49
CA PRO A 33 -4.34 -18.30 -10.81
C PRO A 33 -3.45 -17.05 -10.75
N ASP A 34 -2.46 -16.99 -11.64
CA ASP A 34 -1.46 -15.89 -11.71
C ASP A 34 -2.10 -14.51 -11.82
N SER A 35 -3.27 -14.39 -12.47
CA SER A 35 -3.98 -13.12 -12.59
C SER A 35 -4.40 -12.52 -11.24
N LEU A 36 -4.54 -13.36 -10.21
CA LEU A 36 -4.88 -12.96 -8.84
C LEU A 36 -3.63 -12.68 -7.99
N HIS A 37 -2.45 -13.06 -8.45
CA HIS A 37 -1.21 -12.82 -7.71
C HIS A 37 -0.96 -11.33 -7.59
N TRP A 38 -0.46 -10.93 -6.42
CA TRP A 38 -0.17 -9.54 -6.14
C TRP A 38 1.17 -9.17 -6.76
N THR A 39 1.21 -7.98 -7.35
CA THR A 39 2.44 -7.34 -7.81
C THR A 39 2.38 -5.85 -7.45
N ASN A 40 3.54 -5.17 -7.38
CA ASN A 40 3.65 -3.73 -7.16
C ASN A 40 2.71 -3.21 -6.04
N VAL A 41 2.92 -3.67 -4.81
CA VAL A 41 2.07 -3.32 -3.66
C VAL A 41 2.46 -1.94 -3.13
N VAL A 42 1.49 -1.14 -2.74
CA VAL A 42 1.68 0.19 -2.15
C VAL A 42 0.90 0.26 -0.84
N PHE A 43 1.58 0.65 0.23
CA PHE A 43 0.96 0.98 1.52
C PHE A 43 1.16 2.46 1.79
N ASP A 44 0.07 3.20 1.97
CA ASP A 44 0.11 4.63 2.26
C ASP A 44 0.05 4.92 3.75
N GLU A 45 0.42 6.15 4.08
CA GLU A 45 0.43 6.67 5.44
C GLU A 45 -0.95 6.70 6.10
N GLY A 46 -2.01 6.87 5.32
CA GLY A 46 -3.40 6.97 5.78
C GLY A 46 -4.12 5.62 5.94
N GLN A 47 -3.38 4.52 6.15
CA GLN A 47 -3.94 3.17 6.25
C GLN A 47 -4.73 2.73 5.00
N SER A 48 -4.26 3.17 3.83
CA SER A 48 -4.77 2.80 2.52
C SER A 48 -3.66 2.22 1.66
N GLY A 49 -4.01 1.71 0.50
CA GLY A 49 -3.03 1.21 -0.43
C GLY A 49 -3.61 0.75 -1.75
N SER A 50 -2.72 0.24 -2.58
CA SER A 50 -3.12 -0.39 -3.84
C SER A 50 -2.18 -1.54 -4.19
N VAL A 51 -2.69 -2.48 -4.97
CA VAL A 51 -1.97 -3.64 -5.47
C VAL A 51 -2.31 -3.85 -6.93
N GLN A 52 -1.32 -4.22 -7.74
CA GLN A 52 -1.57 -4.66 -9.10
C GLN A 52 -1.97 -6.15 -9.07
N THR A 53 -3.25 -6.39 -9.33
CA THR A 53 -3.90 -7.70 -9.37
C THR A 53 -5.26 -7.53 -10.06
N THR A 54 -5.76 -8.59 -10.70
CA THR A 54 -7.13 -8.60 -11.25
C THR A 54 -8.18 -9.02 -10.21
N ASP A 55 -7.76 -9.29 -8.97
CA ASP A 55 -8.65 -9.77 -7.92
C ASP A 55 -9.75 -8.74 -7.57
N THR A 56 -11.00 -9.11 -7.83
CA THR A 56 -12.19 -8.29 -7.61
C THR A 56 -12.64 -8.16 -6.15
N LEU A 57 -11.95 -8.84 -5.21
CA LEU A 57 -12.11 -8.56 -3.77
C LEU A 57 -11.80 -7.10 -3.47
N PHE A 58 -10.79 -6.55 -4.16
CA PHE A 58 -10.40 -5.15 -4.06
C PHE A 58 -11.28 -4.24 -4.92
N ARG A 59 -11.29 -2.95 -4.61
CA ARG A 59 -11.91 -1.95 -5.47
C ARG A 59 -11.02 -1.70 -6.69
N GLN A 60 -11.43 -2.21 -7.85
CA GLN A 60 -10.66 -2.09 -9.08
C GLN A 60 -10.78 -0.68 -9.71
N ARG A 61 -9.65 0.00 -9.94
CA ARG A 61 -9.51 1.24 -10.72
C ARG A 61 -8.13 1.30 -11.36
N TYR A 62 -7.99 1.88 -12.56
CA TYR A 62 -6.69 2.05 -13.21
C TYR A 62 -5.82 0.78 -13.26
N ARG A 63 -6.45 -0.39 -13.44
CA ARG A 63 -5.81 -1.73 -13.43
C ARG A 63 -5.13 -2.10 -12.10
N ARG A 64 -5.63 -1.57 -10.99
CA ARG A 64 -5.16 -1.84 -9.63
C ARG A 64 -6.34 -2.09 -8.68
N GLY A 65 -6.14 -2.99 -7.73
CA GLY A 65 -7.00 -3.16 -6.58
C GLY A 65 -6.64 -2.17 -5.48
N TYR A 66 -7.59 -1.33 -5.09
CA TYR A 66 -7.45 -0.39 -3.97
C TYR A 66 -8.07 -0.97 -2.70
N PHE A 67 -7.47 -0.62 -1.56
CA PHE A 67 -7.92 -1.06 -0.24
C PHE A 67 -7.65 -0.01 0.83
N SER A 68 -8.37 -0.16 1.94
CA SER A 68 -7.98 0.35 3.26
C SER A 68 -7.56 -0.84 4.13
N TYR A 69 -6.83 -0.58 5.22
CA TYR A 69 -6.43 -1.64 6.14
C TYR A 69 -6.46 -1.19 7.60
N VAL A 70 -6.52 -2.16 8.50
CA VAL A 70 -6.40 -1.98 9.95
C VAL A 70 -5.34 -2.95 10.46
N LEU A 71 -4.50 -2.49 11.38
CA LEU A 71 -3.50 -3.32 12.04
C LEU A 71 -3.95 -3.67 13.45
N ASP A 72 -3.79 -4.94 13.83
CA ASP A 72 -3.77 -5.38 15.22
C ASP A 72 -2.33 -5.80 15.53
N SER A 73 -1.60 -4.93 16.23
CA SER A 73 -0.18 -5.14 16.56
C SER A 73 0.03 -6.22 17.61
N ALA A 74 -0.95 -6.47 18.47
CA ALA A 74 -0.89 -7.51 19.50
C ALA A 74 -1.02 -8.90 18.86
N LYS A 75 -1.96 -9.05 17.91
CA LYS A 75 -2.16 -10.30 17.16
C LYS A 75 -1.27 -10.43 15.93
N ARG A 76 -0.57 -9.36 15.55
CA ARG A 76 0.24 -9.25 14.32
C ARG A 76 -0.58 -9.58 13.07
N THR A 77 -1.78 -9.00 12.98
CA THR A 77 -2.66 -9.17 11.81
C THR A 77 -2.91 -7.84 11.10
N ILE A 78 -3.05 -7.93 9.78
CA ILE A 78 -3.51 -6.86 8.91
C ILE A 78 -4.85 -7.28 8.29
N ALA A 79 -5.87 -6.47 8.49
CA ALA A 79 -7.21 -6.70 7.96
C ALA A 79 -7.53 -5.67 6.89
N PHE A 80 -7.84 -6.12 5.69
CA PHE A 80 -8.11 -5.28 4.53
C PHE A 80 -9.60 -5.01 4.38
N LYS A 81 -9.95 -3.81 3.92
CA LYS A 81 -11.31 -3.36 3.61
C LYS A 81 -11.36 -2.85 2.18
N LYS A 82 -12.52 -2.94 1.54
CA LYS A 82 -12.72 -2.39 0.20
C LYS A 82 -12.80 -0.86 0.22
N PHE A 83 -13.42 -0.30 1.25
CA PHE A 83 -13.49 1.11 1.56
C PHE A 83 -13.15 1.40 3.03
N PRO A 84 -12.69 2.62 3.38
CA PRO A 84 -12.29 2.96 4.75
C PRO A 84 -13.39 2.72 5.79
N ASN A 85 -14.63 3.05 5.43
CA ASN A 85 -15.79 3.03 6.31
C ASN A 85 -16.51 1.66 6.34
N ASP A 86 -16.02 0.67 5.60
CA ASP A 86 -16.60 -0.67 5.64
C ASP A 86 -16.43 -1.27 7.04
N THR A 87 -17.45 -1.97 7.52
CA THR A 87 -17.38 -2.72 8.79
C THR A 87 -16.80 -4.11 8.59
N SER A 88 -16.96 -4.68 7.39
CA SER A 88 -16.49 -6.02 7.05
C SER A 88 -15.11 -5.98 6.40
N PHE A 89 -14.29 -6.99 6.70
CA PHE A 89 -12.98 -7.17 6.07
C PHE A 89 -13.09 -8.09 4.85
N ILE A 90 -12.37 -7.77 3.78
CA ILE A 90 -12.27 -8.60 2.57
C ILE A 90 -11.25 -9.72 2.72
N VAL A 91 -10.21 -9.50 3.53
CA VAL A 91 -9.22 -10.52 3.90
C VAL A 91 -8.48 -10.08 5.16
N THR A 92 -8.10 -11.04 6.01
CA THR A 92 -7.23 -10.81 7.16
C THR A 92 -6.03 -11.74 7.07
N LEU A 93 -4.83 -11.18 7.15
CA LEU A 93 -3.57 -11.91 7.05
C LEU A 93 -2.72 -11.65 8.30
N ASN A 94 -1.97 -12.65 8.73
CA ASN A 94 -0.88 -12.45 9.66
C ASN A 94 0.25 -11.71 8.93
N TYR A 95 0.93 -10.81 9.63
CA TYR A 95 2.10 -10.11 9.10
C TYR A 95 3.34 -10.33 9.96
N THR A 96 4.51 -10.27 9.32
CA THR A 96 5.80 -10.18 9.98
C THR A 96 6.62 -9.12 9.27
N GLN A 97 7.18 -8.19 10.03
CA GLN A 97 8.01 -7.11 9.52
C GLN A 97 9.38 -7.19 10.24
N PRO A 98 10.34 -7.96 9.71
CA PRO A 98 11.66 -8.13 10.34
C PRO A 98 12.44 -6.80 10.41
N ASP A 99 12.24 -5.95 9.41
CA ASP A 99 12.83 -4.61 9.32
C ASP A 99 11.90 -3.69 8.50
N THR A 100 12.33 -2.46 8.23
CA THR A 100 11.50 -1.47 7.51
C THR A 100 11.39 -1.71 6.00
N ASN A 101 12.16 -2.65 5.45
CA ASN A 101 12.20 -2.97 4.03
C ASN A 101 11.53 -4.30 3.71
N HIS A 102 11.38 -5.21 4.67
CA HIS A 102 10.81 -6.53 4.42
C HIS A 102 9.48 -6.72 5.14
N LEU A 103 8.47 -7.19 4.41
CA LEU A 103 7.15 -7.51 4.92
C LEU A 103 6.71 -8.87 4.40
N ILE A 104 6.27 -9.74 5.29
CA ILE A 104 5.72 -11.05 4.93
C ILE A 104 4.27 -11.10 5.39
N LEU A 105 3.37 -11.42 4.45
CA LEU A 105 1.95 -11.63 4.72
C LEU A 105 1.60 -13.10 4.54
N ARG A 106 0.81 -13.67 5.46
CA ARG A 106 0.38 -15.08 5.39
C ARG A 106 -1.04 -15.26 5.88
N GLY A 107 -1.80 -16.13 5.24
CA GLY A 107 -3.16 -16.44 5.66
C GLY A 107 -3.94 -17.11 4.55
N LYS A 108 -5.26 -16.89 4.55
CA LYS A 108 -6.14 -17.36 3.48
C LYS A 108 -6.61 -16.19 2.62
N LEU A 109 -6.48 -16.33 1.31
CA LEU A 109 -7.06 -15.43 0.31
C LEU A 109 -7.94 -16.28 -0.61
N ARG A 110 -9.23 -15.95 -0.74
CA ARG A 110 -10.21 -16.74 -1.53
C ARG A 110 -10.20 -18.24 -1.20
N ASN A 111 -10.12 -18.57 0.09
CA ASN A 111 -10.00 -19.94 0.63
C ASN A 111 -8.70 -20.69 0.30
N ASP A 112 -7.76 -20.10 -0.44
CA ASP A 112 -6.44 -20.65 -0.66
C ASP A 112 -5.42 -20.11 0.34
N SER A 113 -4.46 -20.94 0.74
CA SER A 113 -3.38 -20.52 1.62
C SER A 113 -2.34 -19.73 0.83
N VAL A 114 -2.08 -18.51 1.26
CA VAL A 114 -1.12 -17.62 0.61
C VAL A 114 0.03 -17.25 1.53
N ARG A 115 1.22 -17.14 0.95
CA ARG A 115 2.36 -16.45 1.54
C ARG A 115 2.94 -15.47 0.54
N ILE A 116 3.01 -14.21 0.94
CA ILE A 116 3.44 -13.09 0.10
C ILE A 116 4.66 -12.46 0.77
N ALA A 117 5.82 -12.54 0.12
CA ALA A 117 7.04 -11.89 0.56
C ALA A 117 7.23 -10.58 -0.22
N LEU A 118 7.42 -9.48 0.51
CA LEU A 118 7.48 -8.13 -0.03
C LEU A 118 8.80 -7.47 0.34
N SER A 119 9.42 -6.82 -0.65
CA SER A 119 10.60 -5.97 -0.46
C SER A 119 10.31 -4.53 -0.86
N ARG A 120 10.62 -3.60 0.03
CA ARG A 120 10.41 -2.18 -0.15
C ARG A 120 11.36 -1.65 -1.22
N GLN A 121 10.80 -0.98 -2.20
CA GLN A 121 11.57 -0.39 -3.29
C GLN A 121 12.06 0.99 -2.89
N LYS A 122 13.37 1.20 -3.00
CA LYS A 122 13.98 2.54 -2.93
C LYS A 122 13.79 3.24 -4.28
N ARG A 123 12.60 3.78 -4.52
CA ARG A 123 12.33 4.58 -5.72
C ARG A 123 12.57 6.05 -5.43
N HIS A 124 13.48 6.67 -6.19
CA HIS A 124 13.50 8.11 -6.35
C HIS A 124 12.39 8.47 -7.35
N PHE A 125 11.40 9.25 -6.91
CA PHE A 125 10.39 9.76 -7.84
C PHE A 125 11.05 10.76 -8.78
N GLN A 126 11.06 10.46 -10.08
CA GLN A 126 11.42 11.43 -11.11
C GLN A 126 10.25 12.37 -11.36
N LEU A 127 9.99 13.28 -10.41
CA LEU A 127 9.08 14.40 -10.61
C LEU A 127 9.81 15.71 -10.94
N ALA A 128 11.14 15.69 -11.08
CA ALA A 128 11.95 16.91 -11.14
C ALA A 128 12.56 17.25 -12.51
N GLU A 129 12.47 16.39 -13.54
CA GLU A 129 13.20 16.64 -14.80
C GLU A 129 12.36 16.31 -16.04
N ARG A 130 11.20 16.97 -16.21
CA ARG A 130 10.70 17.23 -17.56
C ARG A 130 11.00 18.69 -17.87
N GLN A 131 11.97 18.91 -18.74
CA GLN A 131 12.14 20.22 -19.38
C GLN A 131 10.81 20.60 -20.03
N PHE A 132 10.21 21.69 -19.54
CA PHE A 132 9.06 22.28 -20.20
C PHE A 132 9.57 23.01 -21.45
N HIS A 133 9.35 22.43 -22.62
CA HIS A 133 9.54 23.16 -23.87
C HIS A 133 8.26 23.97 -24.12
N TRP A 134 8.37 25.28 -24.03
CA TRP A 134 7.31 26.18 -24.46
C TRP A 134 7.42 26.28 -25.98
N LEU A 135 6.37 25.93 -26.72
CA LEU A 135 6.29 26.27 -28.13
C LEU A 135 5.94 27.77 -28.19
N SER A 136 6.90 28.62 -28.53
CA SER A 136 6.60 29.99 -28.90
C SER A 136 6.03 30.00 -30.32
N GLU A 137 4.74 30.35 -30.47
CA GLU A 137 4.16 30.73 -31.76
C GLU A 137 4.80 32.04 -32.21
N ALA A 138 5.90 31.94 -32.93
CA ALA A 138 6.47 33.04 -33.69
C ALA A 138 6.74 32.55 -35.11
N ASN A 139 5.67 32.35 -35.87
CA ASN A 139 5.74 32.43 -37.32
C ASN A 139 4.37 32.83 -37.87
N ARG A 140 4.21 34.12 -38.14
CA ARG A 140 3.17 34.65 -39.02
C ARG A 140 3.84 35.49 -40.09
#